data_AF-A0A3A4NU18-F1
#
_entry.id   AF-A0A3A4NU18-F1
#
_cell.length_a   1.000
_cell.length_b   1.000
_cell.length_c   1.000
_cell.angle_alpha   90.00
_cell.angle_beta   90.00
_cell.angle_gamma   90.00
#
_symmetry.space_group_name_H-M   'P 1'
#
loop_
_entity.id
_entity.type
_entity.pdbx_description
1 polymer ?
#
loop_
_entity_poly.entity_id
_entity_poly.type
_entity_poly.pdbx_seq_one_letter_code
_entity_poly.pdbx_strand_id
1 'polypeptide(L)' 'MPEIRIYVEGGGNEKETKAFFRKGFTEFLKDLRDHARQFKVQWNVVACGSREETYKNFRIACQT' A
#
# COMPACT_ATOMS: atom_id res chain seq x y z
N MET A 1 -0.54 -2.74 17.51
CA MET A 1 0.34 -3.66 16.77
C MET A 1 1.09 -2.86 15.73
N PRO A 2 2.38 -3.15 15.46
CA PRO A 2 3.13 -2.47 14.40
C PRO A 2 2.51 -2.72 13.01
N GLU A 3 2.53 -1.73 12.14
CA GLU A 3 2.03 -1.80 10.75
C GLU A 3 3.13 -1.33 9.79
N ILE A 4 3.33 -2.08 8.70
CA ILE A 4 4.02 -1.61 7.52
C ILE A 4 2.96 -1.21 6.49
N ARG A 5 2.90 0.08 6.19
CA ARG A 5 2.01 0.65 5.19
C ARG A 5 2.81 1.24 4.04
N ILE A 6 2.54 0.76 2.83
CA ILE A 6 3.23 1.15 1.61
C ILE A 6 2.28 1.97 0.75
N TYR A 7 2.65 3.21 0.47
CA TYR A 7 1.91 4.12 -0.41
C TYR A 7 2.58 4.09 -1.79
N VAL A 8 1.82 3.75 -2.83
CA VAL A 8 2.35 3.60 -4.18
C VAL A 8 1.58 4.50 -5.14
N GLU A 9 2.31 5.32 -5.89
CA GLU A 9 1.74 6.08 -7.01
C GLU A 9 1.24 5.14 -8.10
N GLY A 10 0.07 5.44 -8.65
CA GLY A 10 -0.55 4.66 -9.71
C GLY A 10 -1.78 3.86 -9.25
N GLY A 11 -2.18 2.93 -10.09
CA GLY A 11 -3.46 2.23 -9.97
C GLY A 11 -4.66 3.02 -10.49
N GLY A 12 -4.45 4.21 -11.07
CA GLY A 12 -5.52 5.05 -11.64
C GLY A 12 -6.54 5.53 -10.60
N ASN A 13 -7.62 6.16 -11.05
CA ASN A 13 -8.70 6.62 -10.17
C ASN A 13 -9.87 5.64 -10.07
N GLU A 14 -9.90 4.63 -10.94
CA GLU A 14 -10.97 3.65 -10.98
C GLU A 14 -10.77 2.56 -9.93
N LYS A 15 -11.88 2.07 -9.37
CA LYS A 15 -11.84 1.05 -8.31
C LYS A 15 -11.20 -0.25 -8.79
N GLU A 16 -11.46 -0.63 -10.04
CA GLU A 16 -10.96 -1.85 -10.66
C GLU A 16 -9.45 -1.80 -10.87
N THR A 17 -8.93 -0.71 -11.44
CA THR A 17 -7.49 -0.52 -11.65
C THR A 17 -6.74 -0.51 -10.32
N LYS A 18 -7.30 0.13 -9.27
CA LYS A 18 -6.72 0.08 -7.92
C LYS A 18 -6.74 -1.34 -7.34
N ALA A 19 -7.76 -2.15 -7.64
CA ALA A 19 -7.84 -3.54 -7.18
C ALA A 19 -6.79 -4.44 -7.86
N PHE A 20 -6.62 -4.33 -9.17
CA PHE A 20 -5.55 -5.03 -9.91
C PHE A 20 -4.18 -4.64 -9.38
N PHE A 21 -3.97 -3.35 -9.13
CA PHE A 21 -2.72 -2.84 -8.60
C PHE A 21 -2.40 -3.41 -7.21
N ARG A 22 -3.39 -3.40 -6.30
CA ARG A 22 -3.25 -4.03 -4.98
C ARG A 22 -2.94 -5.52 -5.10
N LYS A 23 -3.61 -6.25 -6.00
CA LYS A 23 -3.36 -7.69 -6.23
C LYS A 23 -1.92 -7.91 -6.72
N GLY A 24 -1.47 -7.15 -7.71
CA GLY A 24 -0.12 -7.24 -8.25
C GLY A 24 0.95 -6.98 -7.19
N PHE A 25 0.83 -5.89 -6.42
CA PHE A 25 1.79 -5.58 -5.35
C PHE A 25 1.74 -6.57 -4.19
N THR A 26 0.56 -7.10 -3.89
CA THR A 26 0.40 -8.13 -2.85
C THR A 26 1.14 -9.42 -3.22
N GLU A 27 1.11 -9.80 -4.49
CA GLU A 27 1.87 -10.97 -4.98
C GLU A 27 3.36 -10.65 -5.10
N PHE A 28 3.72 -9.50 -5.65
CA PHE A 28 5.11 -9.08 -5.80
C PHE A 28 5.86 -9.00 -4.46
N LEU A 29 5.19 -8.56 -3.39
CA LEU A 29 5.77 -8.42 -2.05
C LEU A 29 5.39 -9.57 -1.10
N LYS A 30 4.91 -10.69 -1.63
CA LYS A 30 4.37 -11.80 -0.84
C LYS A 30 5.35 -12.31 0.22
N ASP A 31 6.61 -12.54 -0.14
CA ASP A 31 7.61 -13.10 0.78
C ASP A 31 7.90 -12.14 1.95
N LEU A 32 8.00 -10.84 1.67
CA LEU A 32 8.19 -9.81 2.68
C LEU A 32 6.98 -9.68 3.60
N ARG A 33 5.77 -9.68 3.02
CA ARG A 33 4.51 -9.66 3.77
C ARG A 33 4.41 -10.87 4.69
N ASP A 34 4.68 -12.06 4.18
CA ASP A 34 4.53 -13.30 4.93
C ASP A 34 5.57 -13.37 6.06
N HIS A 35 6.80 -12.90 5.83
CA HIS A 35 7.79 -12.72 6.88
C HIS A 35 7.34 -11.73 7.96
N ALA A 36 6.84 -10.54 7.58
CA ALA A 36 6.36 -9.54 8.53
C ALA A 36 5.20 -10.08 9.40
N ARG A 37 4.30 -10.87 8.81
CA ARG A 37 3.17 -11.48 9.53
C ARG A 37 3.60 -12.50 10.58
N GLN A 38 4.75 -13.16 10.44
CA GLN A 38 5.31 -14.04 11.48
C GLN A 38 5.57 -13.27 12.79
N PHE A 39 5.90 -11.97 12.68
CA PHE A 39 6.13 -11.06 13.81
C PHE A 39 4.88 -10.29 14.23
N LYS A 40 3.68 -10.68 13.75
CA LYS A 40 2.40 -9.98 14.01
C LYS A 40 2.43 -8.52 13.55
N VAL A 41 3.21 -8.20 12.53
CA VAL A 41 3.20 -6.88 11.88
C VAL A 41 2.07 -6.86 10.85
N GLN A 42 1.22 -5.84 10.91
CA GLN A 42 0.19 -5.61 9.90
C GLN A 42 0.81 -5.15 8.58
N TRP A 43 0.17 -5.50 7.46
CA TRP A 43 0.68 -5.18 6.14
C TRP A 43 -0.41 -4.57 5.28
N ASN A 44 -0.15 -3.41 4.70
CA ASN A 44 -1.13 -2.69 3.90
C ASN A 44 -0.47 -2.00 2.69
N VAL A 45 -1.04 -2.20 1.51
CA VAL A 45 -0.60 -1.53 0.27
C VAL A 45 -1.73 -0.61 -0.21
N VAL A 46 -1.44 0.68 -0.27
CA VAL A 46 -2.38 1.72 -0.67
C VAL A 46 -2.00 2.22 -2.06
N ALA A 47 -2.83 1.89 -3.05
CA ALA A 47 -2.74 2.47 -4.39
C ALA A 47 -3.30 3.90 -4.34
N CYS A 48 -2.43 4.88 -4.54
CA CYS A 48 -2.74 6.27 -4.28
C CYS A 48 -3.37 7.02 -5.45
N GLY A 49 -3.38 6.47 -6.67
CA GLY A 49 -3.86 7.19 -7.85
C GLY A 49 -2.78 8.14 -8.38
N SER A 50 -3.08 9.44 -8.46
CA SER A 50 -2.14 10.43 -9.00
C SER A 50 -0.95 10.69 -8.07
N ARG A 51 0.09 11.34 -8.59
CA ARG A 51 1.24 11.82 -7.82
C ARG A 51 0.82 12.75 -6.66
N GLU A 52 -0.10 13.68 -6.92
CA GLU A 52 -0.59 14.62 -5.91
C GLU A 52 -1.36 13.90 -4.80
N GLU A 53 -2.20 12.93 -5.15
CA GLU A 53 -2.91 12.09 -4.19
C GLU A 53 -1.92 11.25 -3.37
N THR A 54 -0.88 10.71 -4.00
CA THR A 54 0.19 9.97 -3.33
C THR A 54 0.91 10.84 -2.30
N TYR A 55 1.33 12.03 -2.70
CA TYR A 55 1.98 12.99 -1.81
C TYR A 55 1.07 13.38 -0.64
N LYS A 56 -0.22 13.65 -0.91
CA LYS A 56 -1.20 13.97 0.14
C LYS A 56 -1.35 12.82 1.14
N ASN A 57 -1.48 11.58 0.67
CA ASN A 57 -1.61 10.40 1.53
C ASN A 57 -0.35 10.17 2.37
N PHE A 58 0.83 10.35 1.79
CA PHE A 58 2.10 10.29 2.51
C PHE A 58 2.17 11.34 3.63
N ARG A 59 1.79 12.59 3.33
CA ARG A 59 1.79 13.66 4.34
C ARG A 59 0.84 13.38 5.50
N ILE A 60 -0.35 12.83 5.22
CA ILE A 60 -1.31 12.40 6.25
C ILE A 60 -0.69 11.30 7.10
N ALA A 61 -0.04 10.31 6.47
CA ALA A 61 0.60 9.19 7.17
C ALA A 61 1.72 9.65 8.13
N CYS A 62 2.46 10.69 7.78
CA CYS A 62 3.53 11.23 8.63
C CYS A 62 3.03 12.06 9.82
N GLN A 63 1.73 12.37 9.89
CA GLN A 63 1.12 13.16 10.97
C GLN A 63 0.41 12.31 12.02
N THR A 64 0.26 11.01 11.77
CA THR A 64 -0.44 10.02 12.61
C THR A 64 0.54 9.01 13.17
#